data_AF-A0A7V2IQD6-F1
#
_entry.id   AF-A0A7V2IQD6-F1
#
_cell.length_a   1.000
_cell.length_b   1.000
_cell.length_c   1.000
_cell.angle_alpha   90.00
_cell.angle_beta   90.00
_cell.angle_gamma   90.00
#
_symmetry.space_group_name_H-M   'P 1'
#
loop_
_entity.id
_entity.type
_entity.pdbx_description
1 polymer ?
#
loop_
_entity_poly.entity_id
_entity_poly.type
_entity_poly.pdbx_seq_one_letter_code
_entity_poly.pdbx_strand_id
1 'polypeptide(L)'
;MSQQHHLTTTSEPPQRPVHPPSSPETRQRQPSIRRPSATTAPQATEAPWEREIPPIPADVSYSILKDERFLNIKRSIDVRLNKKVSKETLRNIALKLKAQDPTPYERTFICHVLPGMKVGAGAWATAHFNPDLKIEILGLSLEQEKALTARANVPSREVIGTWLDERPFVGSRITLFRENGVLFMESTYPDGSSGKEEMVEGTLRT
;
A
#
# COMPACT_ATOMS: atom_id res chain seq x y z
N MET A 1 41.59 -13.75 -49.65
CA MET A 1 41.28 -14.63 -50.80
C MET A 1 39.89 -15.17 -50.54
N SER A 2 38.85 -14.63 -51.19
CA SER A 2 38.44 -14.93 -52.58
C SER A 2 37.66 -16.24 -52.62
N GLN A 3 36.32 -16.16 -52.64
CA GLN A 3 35.45 -16.23 -53.85
C GLN A 3 34.92 -17.67 -54.02
N GLN A 4 33.62 -17.88 -53.75
CA GLN A 4 32.51 -17.98 -54.73
C GLN A 4 32.64 -19.16 -55.70
N HIS A 5 31.57 -19.94 -55.89
CA HIS A 5 31.15 -20.42 -57.21
C HIS A 5 29.68 -20.92 -57.25
N HIS A 6 29.10 -20.84 -58.45
CA HIS A 6 27.70 -21.08 -58.83
C HIS A 6 27.69 -21.75 -60.24
N LEU A 7 26.59 -22.13 -60.91
CA LEU A 7 25.13 -21.92 -60.75
C LEU A 7 24.38 -22.99 -61.58
N THR A 8 23.27 -23.58 -61.09
CA THR A 8 22.15 -24.23 -61.88
C THR A 8 22.37 -25.45 -62.79
N THR A 9 21.30 -26.27 -62.93
CA THR A 9 20.64 -26.84 -64.16
C THR A 9 19.82 -28.08 -63.73
N THR A 10 18.48 -28.15 -63.71
CA THR A 10 17.40 -28.08 -64.73
C THR A 10 17.17 -29.36 -65.56
N SER A 11 16.02 -30.06 -65.36
CA SER A 11 15.19 -30.73 -66.40
C SER A 11 13.85 -31.26 -65.83
N GLU A 12 12.84 -31.46 -66.68
CA GLU A 12 11.40 -31.68 -66.32
C GLU A 12 10.82 -33.02 -66.94
N PRO A 13 9.50 -33.24 -67.20
CA PRO A 13 8.69 -34.40 -66.70
C PRO A 13 8.31 -35.40 -67.85
N PRO A 14 7.16 -36.14 -67.92
CA PRO A 14 6.01 -36.39 -67.01
C PRO A 14 5.54 -37.87 -66.90
N GLN A 15 4.38 -38.15 -66.26
CA GLN A 15 3.19 -38.83 -66.85
C GLN A 15 1.96 -38.86 -65.88
N ARG A 16 0.75 -38.77 -66.46
CA ARG A 16 -0.62 -39.06 -65.95
C ARG A 16 -1.27 -40.00 -67.01
N PRO A 17 -2.43 -40.70 -66.83
CA PRO A 17 -3.66 -40.39 -66.06
C PRO A 17 -4.16 -41.61 -65.21
N VAL A 18 -5.35 -41.74 -64.61
CA VAL A 18 -6.75 -41.53 -65.05
C VAL A 18 -7.75 -41.41 -63.86
N HIS A 19 -8.84 -40.65 -64.06
CA HIS A 19 -10.08 -40.75 -63.28
C HIS A 19 -11.06 -41.76 -63.92
N PRO A 20 -12.06 -42.26 -63.17
CA PRO A 20 -13.45 -41.92 -63.49
C PRO A 20 -14.28 -41.61 -62.20
N PRO A 21 -15.62 -41.54 -62.17
CA PRO A 21 -16.28 -40.23 -62.24
C PRO A 21 -17.31 -39.90 -61.12
N SER A 22 -17.57 -38.60 -60.99
CA SER A 22 -18.82 -37.90 -60.64
C SER A 22 -19.95 -38.60 -59.87
N SER A 23 -20.35 -38.02 -58.72
CA SER A 23 -21.73 -37.59 -58.36
C SER A 23 -21.80 -37.09 -56.90
N PRO A 24 -22.81 -36.28 -56.51
CA PRO A 24 -23.20 -35.02 -57.14
C PRO A 24 -23.19 -33.84 -56.14
N GLU A 25 -23.33 -32.64 -56.70
CA GLU A 25 -23.38 -31.36 -56.00
C GLU A 25 -24.50 -31.28 -54.94
N THR A 26 -24.16 -31.02 -53.67
CA THR A 26 -25.14 -30.61 -52.64
C THR A 26 -24.83 -29.21 -52.14
N ARG A 27 -25.59 -28.26 -52.67
CA ARG A 27 -25.55 -26.83 -52.32
C ARG A 27 -26.05 -26.58 -50.89
N GLN A 28 -25.16 -26.58 -49.90
CA GLN A 28 -25.49 -26.09 -48.56
C GLN A 28 -24.98 -24.67 -48.32
N ARG A 29 -25.84 -23.87 -47.68
CA ARG A 29 -25.66 -22.43 -47.46
C ARG A 29 -24.62 -22.20 -46.36
N GLN A 30 -23.67 -21.30 -46.59
CA GLN A 30 -22.83 -20.79 -45.49
C GLN A 30 -23.70 -19.99 -44.51
N PRO A 31 -23.70 -20.31 -43.20
CA PRO A 31 -24.18 -19.40 -42.18
C PRO A 31 -23.11 -18.33 -41.90
N SER A 32 -23.51 -17.06 -41.84
CA SER A 32 -22.60 -15.97 -41.46
C SER A 32 -21.99 -16.21 -40.09
N ILE A 33 -20.66 -16.36 -40.04
CA ILE A 33 -19.92 -16.47 -38.78
C ILE A 33 -20.07 -15.13 -38.03
N ARG A 34 -20.87 -15.14 -36.96
CA ARG A 34 -20.90 -14.04 -36.00
C ARG A 34 -19.54 -13.96 -35.31
N ARG A 35 -18.91 -12.80 -35.40
CA ARG A 35 -17.75 -12.37 -34.60
C ARG A 35 -18.02 -12.73 -33.12
N PRO A 36 -17.17 -13.52 -32.44
CA PRO A 36 -17.36 -13.80 -31.02
C PRO A 36 -17.20 -12.51 -30.22
N SER A 37 -18.20 -12.19 -29.40
CA SER A 37 -18.11 -11.15 -28.38
C SER A 37 -16.97 -11.48 -27.41
N ALA A 38 -16.32 -10.45 -26.88
CA ALA A 38 -15.23 -10.61 -25.93
C ALA A 38 -15.64 -11.52 -24.76
N THR A 39 -14.87 -12.58 -24.53
CA THR A 39 -14.99 -13.41 -23.33
C THR A 39 -14.57 -12.57 -22.13
N THR A 40 -15.56 -12.07 -21.39
CA THR A 40 -15.36 -11.60 -20.02
C THR A 40 -14.72 -12.75 -19.23
N ALA A 41 -13.50 -12.56 -18.74
CA ALA A 41 -12.87 -13.50 -17.84
C ALA A 41 -13.76 -13.68 -16.60
N PRO A 42 -13.90 -14.90 -16.04
CA PRO A 42 -14.69 -15.09 -14.84
C PRO A 42 -14.08 -14.26 -13.71
N GLN A 43 -14.84 -13.28 -13.20
CA GLN A 43 -14.51 -12.62 -11.93
C GLN A 43 -14.41 -13.71 -10.87
N ALA A 44 -13.31 -13.69 -10.11
CA ALA A 44 -13.13 -14.62 -9.00
C ALA A 44 -14.29 -14.44 -8.01
N THR A 45 -15.02 -15.53 -7.72
CA THR A 45 -16.13 -15.50 -6.77
C THR A 45 -15.59 -15.24 -5.37
N GLU A 46 -15.65 -13.98 -4.93
CA GLU A 46 -15.33 -13.59 -3.56
C GLU A 46 -16.18 -14.38 -2.57
N ALA A 47 -15.54 -14.93 -1.54
CA ALA A 47 -16.18 -15.82 -0.58
C ALA A 47 -17.24 -15.06 0.24
N PRO A 48 -18.31 -15.73 0.75
CA PRO A 48 -19.41 -15.05 1.42
C PRO A 48 -19.02 -14.16 2.61
N TRP A 49 -17.91 -14.48 3.30
CA TRP A 49 -17.39 -13.68 4.43
C TRP A 49 -16.72 -12.37 4.01
N GLU A 50 -16.26 -12.22 2.76
CA GLU A 50 -15.63 -10.99 2.27
C GLU A 50 -16.66 -9.84 2.19
N ARG A 51 -17.96 -10.18 2.09
CA ARG A 51 -19.08 -9.23 1.97
C ARG A 51 -19.43 -8.48 3.27
N GLU A 52 -18.96 -8.96 4.42
CA GLU A 52 -19.22 -8.33 5.73
C GLU A 52 -18.10 -7.40 6.20
N ILE A 53 -16.94 -7.40 5.52
CA ILE A 53 -15.84 -6.47 5.83
C ILE A 53 -16.14 -5.13 5.14
N PRO A 54 -16.30 -4.01 5.86
CA PRO A 54 -16.58 -2.72 5.23
C PRO A 54 -15.42 -2.33 4.30
N PRO A 55 -15.71 -1.73 3.13
CA PRO A 55 -14.69 -1.48 2.11
C PRO A 55 -13.58 -0.55 2.64
N ILE A 56 -12.36 -0.85 2.26
CA ILE A 56 -11.22 0.05 2.45
C ILE A 56 -11.35 1.20 1.43
N PRO A 57 -11.18 2.47 1.82
CA PRO A 57 -11.29 3.59 0.89
C PRO A 57 -10.36 3.43 -0.32
N ALA A 58 -10.83 3.79 -1.51
CA ALA A 58 -10.13 3.51 -2.78
C ALA A 58 -8.78 4.25 -2.94
N ASP A 59 -8.55 5.29 -2.15
CA ASP A 59 -7.32 6.08 -2.08
C ASP A 59 -6.36 5.61 -0.96
N VAL A 60 -6.71 4.53 -0.26
CA VAL A 60 -5.86 3.85 0.73
C VAL A 60 -5.31 2.58 0.12
N SER A 61 -3.98 2.49 0.04
CA SER A 61 -3.27 1.30 -0.40
C SER A 61 -2.25 0.89 0.65
N TYR A 62 -1.96 -0.41 0.71
CA TYR A 62 -1.01 -0.97 1.65
C TYR A 62 -0.23 -2.12 1.03
N SER A 63 0.93 -2.41 1.61
CA SER A 63 1.80 -3.53 1.25
C SER A 63 2.21 -4.29 2.50
N ILE A 64 2.22 -5.62 2.41
CA ILE A 64 2.76 -6.48 3.48
C ILE A 64 4.28 -6.45 3.35
N LEU A 65 4.96 -5.97 4.39
CA LEU A 65 6.42 -5.95 4.49
C LEU A 65 6.97 -7.25 5.08
N LYS A 66 6.19 -7.85 5.99
CA LYS A 66 6.58 -9.02 6.78
C LYS A 66 5.34 -9.80 7.18
N ASP A 67 5.40 -11.13 7.18
CA ASP A 67 4.34 -12.01 7.68
C ASP A 67 4.95 -13.27 8.31
N GLU A 68 5.29 -13.16 9.59
CA GLU A 68 5.91 -14.23 10.37
C GLU A 68 4.87 -15.06 11.11
N ARG A 69 5.06 -16.39 11.08
CA ARG A 69 4.19 -17.37 11.74
C ARG A 69 5.03 -18.18 12.72
N PHE A 70 4.53 -18.34 13.94
CA PHE A 70 5.10 -19.22 14.96
C PHE A 70 4.02 -20.20 15.40
N LEU A 71 4.05 -21.37 14.74
CA LEU A 71 3.04 -22.43 14.88
C LEU A 71 1.61 -21.84 14.72
N ASN A 72 0.64 -22.39 15.44
CA ASN A 72 -0.70 -21.86 15.65
C ASN A 72 -0.79 -20.88 16.84
N ILE A 73 0.34 -20.41 17.39
CA ILE A 73 0.37 -19.58 18.60
C ILE A 73 0.40 -18.08 18.25
N LYS A 74 1.19 -17.70 17.25
CA LYS A 74 1.39 -16.28 16.90
C LYS A 74 1.58 -16.07 15.40
N ARG A 75 0.83 -15.13 14.84
CA ARG A 75 1.15 -14.47 13.56
C ARG A 75 1.52 -13.00 13.80
N SER A 76 2.54 -12.52 13.10
CA SER A 76 3.05 -11.15 13.21
C SER A 76 3.23 -10.56 11.81
N ILE A 77 2.47 -9.51 11.50
CA ILE A 77 2.38 -8.90 10.17
C ILE A 77 2.86 -7.45 10.26
N ASP A 78 3.83 -7.06 9.45
CA ASP A 78 4.20 -5.65 9.26
C ASP A 78 3.60 -5.15 7.94
N VAL A 79 2.90 -4.02 7.99
CA VAL A 79 2.14 -3.44 6.88
C VAL A 79 2.58 -1.99 6.67
N ARG A 80 2.99 -1.63 5.45
CA ARG A 80 3.18 -0.22 5.07
C ARG A 80 1.94 0.33 4.42
N LEU A 81 1.38 1.38 5.00
CA LEU A 81 0.31 2.19 4.43
C LEU A 81 0.89 3.26 3.49
N ASN A 82 0.10 3.72 2.52
CA ASN A 82 0.45 4.88 1.70
C ASN A 82 0.26 6.23 2.42
N LYS A 83 -0.55 6.28 3.49
CA LYS A 83 -0.82 7.47 4.31
C LYS A 83 -1.42 7.11 5.68
N LYS A 84 -1.58 8.11 6.55
CA LYS A 84 -2.41 8.02 7.76
C LYS A 84 -3.88 7.82 7.39
N VAL A 85 -4.60 7.02 8.18
CA VAL A 85 -6.00 6.62 7.93
C VAL A 85 -6.82 6.61 9.22
N SER A 86 -8.13 6.41 9.14
CA SER A 86 -8.99 6.32 10.33
C SER A 86 -8.80 5.00 11.10
N LYS A 87 -9.19 5.00 12.38
CA LYS A 87 -9.23 3.80 13.23
C LYS A 87 -10.13 2.69 12.65
N GLU A 88 -11.19 3.08 11.94
CA GLU A 88 -12.08 2.18 11.20
C GLU A 88 -11.39 1.58 9.98
N THR A 89 -10.64 2.38 9.20
CA THR A 89 -9.86 1.85 8.06
C THR A 89 -8.82 0.83 8.53
N LEU A 90 -8.13 1.10 9.66
CA LEU A 90 -7.22 0.14 10.30
C LEU A 90 -7.94 -1.16 10.72
N ARG A 91 -9.17 -1.06 11.25
CA ARG A 91 -10.01 -2.23 11.57
C ARG A 91 -10.30 -3.07 10.32
N ASN A 92 -10.69 -2.44 9.22
CA ASN A 92 -11.05 -3.13 7.98
C ASN A 92 -9.82 -3.82 7.34
N ILE A 93 -8.67 -3.14 7.33
CA ILE A 93 -7.37 -3.74 6.93
C ILE A 93 -7.03 -4.95 7.80
N ALA A 94 -7.14 -4.82 9.13
CA ALA A 94 -6.83 -5.90 10.06
C ALA A 94 -7.74 -7.13 9.90
N LEU A 95 -9.05 -6.92 9.68
CA LEU A 95 -10.01 -7.98 9.39
C LEU A 95 -9.69 -8.69 8.07
N LYS A 96 -9.41 -7.93 7.00
CA LYS A 96 -9.04 -8.49 5.69
C LYS A 96 -7.76 -9.33 5.76
N LEU A 97 -6.72 -8.82 6.43
CA LEU A 97 -5.44 -9.54 6.64
C LEU A 97 -5.59 -10.81 7.49
N LYS A 98 -6.53 -10.82 8.46
CA LYS A 98 -6.86 -12.02 9.23
C LYS A 98 -7.59 -13.04 8.37
N ALA A 99 -8.62 -12.63 7.62
CA ALA A 99 -9.44 -13.54 6.81
C ALA A 99 -8.68 -14.17 5.62
N GLN A 100 -7.61 -13.52 5.14
CA GLN A 100 -6.71 -14.07 4.11
C GLN A 100 -5.91 -15.32 4.55
N ASP A 101 -5.83 -15.62 5.85
CA ASP A 101 -5.17 -16.81 6.38
C ASP A 101 -6.13 -17.53 7.35
N PRO A 102 -6.78 -18.63 6.94
CA PRO A 102 -7.78 -19.31 7.76
C PRO A 102 -7.17 -20.07 8.95
N THR A 103 -5.84 -20.08 9.11
CA THR A 103 -5.16 -20.77 10.20
C THR A 103 -5.58 -20.17 11.56
N PRO A 104 -6.05 -20.99 12.52
CA PRO A 104 -6.43 -20.51 13.85
C PRO A 104 -5.18 -20.20 14.69
N TYR A 105 -4.71 -18.95 14.63
CA TYR A 105 -3.69 -18.46 15.56
C TYR A 105 -4.34 -17.99 16.86
N GLU A 106 -3.77 -18.35 18.02
CA GLU A 106 -4.18 -17.76 19.32
C GLU A 106 -4.11 -16.23 19.28
N ARG A 107 -3.05 -15.70 18.65
CA ARG A 107 -2.76 -14.27 18.57
C ARG A 107 -2.33 -13.83 17.18
N THR A 108 -2.84 -12.69 16.74
CA THR A 108 -2.39 -12.03 15.50
C THR A 108 -2.05 -10.57 15.79
N PHE A 109 -0.79 -10.21 15.59
CA PHE A 109 -0.28 -8.85 15.76
C PHE A 109 -0.04 -8.23 14.38
N ILE A 110 -0.56 -7.03 14.13
CA ILE A 110 -0.40 -6.29 12.88
C ILE A 110 0.14 -4.90 13.21
N CYS A 111 1.31 -4.57 12.69
CA CYS A 111 1.98 -3.29 12.85
C CYS A 111 1.85 -2.48 11.57
N HIS A 112 1.34 -1.25 11.67
CA HIS A 112 1.15 -0.35 10.55
C HIS A 112 2.22 0.75 10.59
N VAL A 113 3.05 0.82 9.55
CA VAL A 113 4.05 1.87 9.33
C VAL A 113 3.64 2.77 8.18
N LEU A 114 4.05 4.04 8.25
CA LEU A 114 3.81 5.05 7.22
C LEU A 114 4.95 5.05 6.18
N PRO A 115 4.82 5.80 5.07
CA PRO A 115 5.94 6.11 4.19
C PRO A 115 7.07 6.80 4.97
N GLY A 116 8.33 6.60 4.56
CA GLY A 116 9.51 7.15 5.24
C GLY A 116 9.88 6.47 6.58
N MET A 117 8.94 5.84 7.29
CA MET A 117 9.25 5.10 8.52
C MET A 117 10.14 3.87 8.24
N LYS A 118 11.24 3.77 9.00
CA LYS A 118 12.12 2.59 9.00
C LYS A 118 11.42 1.40 9.65
N VAL A 119 11.44 0.26 8.96
CA VAL A 119 10.86 -1.00 9.47
C VAL A 119 11.60 -1.42 10.75
N GLY A 120 10.86 -1.83 11.77
CA GLY A 120 11.41 -2.17 13.09
C GLY A 120 11.71 -0.99 14.01
N ALA A 121 11.57 0.27 13.57
CA ALA A 121 11.74 1.45 14.42
C ALA A 121 10.45 1.88 15.15
N GLY A 122 9.57 0.92 15.45
CA GLY A 122 8.21 1.16 15.94
C GLY A 122 7.17 1.28 14.81
N ALA A 123 5.89 1.25 15.20
CA ALA A 123 4.74 1.37 14.30
C ALA A 123 3.99 2.68 14.56
N TRP A 124 3.36 3.25 13.54
CA TRP A 124 2.45 4.40 13.71
C TRP A 124 1.13 3.97 14.37
N ALA A 125 0.63 2.77 14.03
CA ALA A 125 -0.56 2.19 14.63
C ALA A 125 -0.46 0.66 14.69
N THR A 126 -1.22 0.03 15.58
CA THR A 126 -1.29 -1.43 15.71
C THR A 126 -2.72 -1.94 15.69
N ALA A 127 -2.86 -3.18 15.22
CA ALA A 127 -4.05 -4.00 15.41
C ALA A 127 -3.63 -5.32 16.06
N HIS A 128 -4.32 -5.71 17.13
CA HIS A 128 -4.01 -6.90 17.91
C HIS A 128 -5.28 -7.72 18.08
N PHE A 129 -5.25 -8.98 17.63
CA PHE A 129 -6.25 -9.99 17.94
C PHE A 129 -5.70 -10.83 19.10
N ASN A 130 -6.24 -10.66 20.31
CA ASN A 130 -5.80 -11.39 21.51
C ASN A 130 -6.90 -11.49 22.61
N PRO A 131 -7.97 -12.29 22.43
CA PRO A 131 -8.45 -12.83 21.15
C PRO A 131 -9.22 -11.76 20.34
N ASP A 132 -9.83 -10.80 21.04
CA ASP A 132 -10.57 -9.68 20.46
C ASP A 132 -9.67 -8.69 19.73
N LEU A 133 -10.27 -7.95 18.78
CA LEU A 133 -9.57 -6.95 17.97
C LEU A 133 -9.46 -5.60 18.71
N LYS A 134 -8.26 -5.29 19.20
CA LYS A 134 -7.87 -3.96 19.69
C LYS A 134 -7.11 -3.20 18.60
N ILE A 135 -7.54 -1.96 18.30
CA ILE A 135 -6.83 -1.03 17.41
C ILE A 135 -6.30 0.15 18.23
N GLU A 136 -5.03 0.50 18.07
CA GLU A 136 -4.37 1.62 18.74
C GLU A 136 -3.57 2.44 17.74
N ILE A 137 -3.68 3.76 17.79
CA ILE A 137 -2.81 4.68 17.04
C ILE A 137 -1.77 5.17 18.05
N LEU A 138 -0.50 4.94 17.74
CA LEU A 138 0.63 5.18 18.63
C LEU A 138 1.28 6.54 18.34
N GLY A 139 1.33 6.98 17.09
CA GLY A 139 1.72 8.33 16.70
C GLY A 139 0.55 9.31 16.65
N LEU A 140 0.75 10.47 16.00
CA LEU A 140 -0.35 11.41 15.74
C LEU A 140 -1.45 10.77 14.87
N SER A 141 -2.69 10.83 15.33
CA SER A 141 -3.87 10.61 14.49
C SER A 141 -4.16 11.81 13.58
N LEU A 142 -4.98 11.60 12.54
CA LEU A 142 -5.37 12.65 11.58
C LEU A 142 -5.95 13.89 12.28
N GLU A 143 -6.83 13.71 13.28
CA GLU A 143 -7.45 14.84 13.98
C GLU A 143 -6.46 15.58 14.89
N GLN A 144 -5.53 14.87 15.55
CA GLN A 144 -4.49 15.49 16.39
C GLN A 144 -3.48 16.28 15.55
N GLU A 145 -3.03 15.71 14.43
CA GLU A 145 -2.17 16.38 13.45
C GLU A 145 -2.82 17.66 12.92
N LYS A 146 -4.09 17.57 12.50
CA LYS A 146 -4.89 18.70 12.03
C LYS A 146 -5.04 19.77 13.10
N ALA A 147 -5.34 19.39 14.34
CA ALA A 147 -5.48 20.32 15.46
C ALA A 147 -4.16 21.03 15.81
N LEU A 148 -3.04 20.31 15.83
CA LEU A 148 -1.71 20.87 16.07
C LEU A 148 -1.27 21.82 14.95
N THR A 149 -1.54 21.45 13.70
CA THR A 149 -1.21 22.25 12.50
C THR A 149 -2.06 23.52 12.42
N ALA A 150 -3.36 23.44 12.72
CA ALA A 150 -4.28 24.57 12.68
C ALA A 150 -4.11 25.55 13.86
N ARG A 151 -3.34 25.21 14.90
CA ARG A 151 -3.11 26.06 16.06
C ARG A 151 -2.36 27.34 15.66
N ALA A 152 -2.89 28.50 16.06
CA ALA A 152 -2.25 29.79 15.78
C ALA A 152 -0.93 29.95 16.57
N ASN A 153 0.00 30.73 15.99
CA ASN A 153 1.19 31.21 16.70
C ASN A 153 0.81 32.27 17.74
N VAL A 154 1.57 32.35 18.84
CA VAL A 154 1.40 33.44 19.82
C VAL A 154 1.94 34.75 19.21
N PRO A 155 1.14 35.83 19.10
CA PRO A 155 1.56 37.04 18.36
C PRO A 155 2.77 37.78 18.95
N SER A 156 3.08 37.58 20.25
CA SER A 156 4.23 38.20 20.91
C SER A 156 5.57 37.49 20.65
N ARG A 157 5.56 36.36 19.94
CA ARG A 157 6.74 35.54 19.66
C ARG A 157 7.15 35.67 18.20
N GLU A 158 8.42 35.95 17.96
CA GLU A 158 9.00 35.91 16.61
C GLU A 158 9.23 34.45 16.21
N VAL A 159 8.25 33.83 15.53
CA VAL A 159 8.34 32.42 15.14
C VAL A 159 9.27 32.26 13.94
N ILE A 160 10.39 31.56 14.16
CA ILE A 160 11.39 31.20 13.14
C ILE A 160 10.91 29.98 12.35
N GLY A 161 10.26 29.02 13.02
CA GLY A 161 9.79 27.81 12.36
C GLY A 161 8.79 27.00 13.20
N THR A 162 8.09 26.10 12.51
CA THR A 162 7.16 25.15 13.11
C THR A 162 7.25 23.83 12.34
N TRP A 163 7.34 22.72 13.08
CA TRP A 163 7.39 21.37 12.55
C TRP A 163 6.50 20.44 13.38
N LEU A 164 6.17 19.27 12.84
CA LEU A 164 5.55 18.18 13.59
C LEU A 164 6.58 17.11 13.90
N ASP A 165 6.58 16.64 15.14
CA ASP A 165 7.23 15.41 15.55
C ASP A 165 6.25 14.26 15.38
N GLU A 166 6.46 13.43 14.38
CA GLU A 166 5.59 12.29 14.07
C GLU A 166 5.97 10.99 14.79
N ARG A 167 6.97 11.02 15.68
CA ARG A 167 7.44 9.81 16.38
C ARG A 167 6.30 9.15 17.18
N PRO A 168 6.14 7.80 17.10
CA PRO A 168 5.22 7.07 17.96
C PRO A 168 5.44 7.40 19.44
N PHE A 169 4.34 7.51 20.19
CA PHE A 169 4.26 7.87 21.61
C PHE A 169 4.69 9.30 21.98
N VAL A 170 5.27 10.08 21.06
CA VAL A 170 5.70 11.47 21.31
C VAL A 170 4.74 12.47 20.67
N GLY A 171 4.48 12.34 19.36
CA GLY A 171 3.45 13.06 18.62
C GLY A 171 3.21 14.51 19.02
N SER A 172 4.05 15.46 18.60
CA SER A 172 3.98 16.86 19.06
C SER A 172 4.12 17.88 17.93
N ARG A 173 3.86 19.15 18.24
CA ARG A 173 4.26 20.29 17.43
C ARG A 173 5.47 20.96 18.06
N ILE A 174 6.55 21.09 17.31
CA ILE A 174 7.75 21.83 17.69
C ILE A 174 7.67 23.23 17.09
N THR A 175 7.86 24.26 17.91
CA THR A 175 7.93 25.66 17.48
C THR A 175 9.25 26.27 17.95
N LEU A 176 10.05 26.82 17.02
CA LEU A 176 11.26 27.58 17.33
C LEU A 176 10.95 29.07 17.18
N PHE A 177 11.23 29.87 18.19
CA PHE A 177 10.90 31.29 18.22
C PHE A 177 11.84 32.12 19.09
N ARG A 178 11.86 33.45 18.88
CA ARG A 178 12.43 34.40 19.86
C ARG A 178 11.35 35.07 20.70
N GLU A 179 11.70 35.33 21.95
CA GLU A 179 10.88 36.07 22.91
C GLU A 179 11.84 36.91 23.76
N ASN A 180 11.69 38.25 23.71
CA ASN A 180 12.64 39.20 24.33
C ASN A 180 14.11 39.02 23.90
N GLY A 181 14.34 38.63 22.65
CA GLY A 181 15.68 38.39 22.07
C GLY A 181 16.28 37.00 22.37
N VAL A 182 15.74 36.27 23.36
CA VAL A 182 16.17 34.92 23.72
C VAL A 182 15.50 33.89 22.81
N LEU A 183 16.27 32.89 22.36
CA LEU A 183 15.80 31.82 21.47
C LEU A 183 15.23 30.65 22.29
N PHE A 184 14.04 30.17 21.90
CA PHE A 184 13.38 29.05 22.56
C PHE A 184 12.85 28.01 21.57
N MET A 185 12.88 26.76 21.99
CA MET A 185 12.16 25.65 21.35
C MET A 185 11.03 25.21 22.29
N GLU A 186 9.81 25.14 21.78
CA GLU A 186 8.63 24.67 22.53
C GLU A 186 8.00 23.47 21.82
N SER A 187 7.91 22.35 22.52
CA SER A 187 7.15 21.18 22.12
C SER A 187 5.76 21.25 22.74
N THR A 188 4.72 21.18 21.92
CA THR A 188 3.31 21.24 22.34
C THR A 188 2.57 19.96 21.92
N TYR A 189 1.89 19.33 22.86
CA TYR A 189 1.28 18.02 22.69
C TYR A 189 -0.25 18.12 22.43
N PRO A 190 -0.90 17.05 21.92
CA PRO A 190 -2.33 17.05 21.60
C PRO A 190 -3.27 17.25 22.80
N ASP A 191 -2.81 16.94 24.02
CA ASP A 191 -3.52 17.21 25.27
C ASP A 191 -3.44 18.68 25.73
N GLY A 192 -2.70 19.50 24.99
CA GLY A 192 -2.48 20.92 25.28
C GLY A 192 -1.28 21.20 26.18
N SER A 193 -0.64 20.18 26.77
CA SER A 193 0.60 20.34 27.53
C SER A 193 1.76 20.81 26.64
N SER A 194 2.77 21.43 27.25
CA SER A 194 3.97 21.84 26.53
C SER A 194 5.23 21.79 27.40
N GLY A 195 6.38 21.62 26.75
CA GLY A 195 7.71 21.86 27.32
C GLY A 195 8.40 22.95 26.52
N LYS A 196 9.06 23.89 27.20
CA LYS A 196 9.79 25.02 26.59
C LYS A 196 11.24 25.00 27.09
N GLU A 197 12.18 25.02 26.17
CA GLU A 197 13.63 24.98 26.43
C GLU A 197 14.30 26.21 25.79
N GLU A 198 15.27 26.79 26.50
CA GLU A 198 16.14 27.85 25.96
C GLU A 198 17.22 27.22 25.06
N MET A 199 17.47 27.85 23.91
CA MET A 199 18.35 27.32 22.88
C MET A 199 19.55 28.25 22.67
N VAL A 200 20.74 27.66 22.54
CA VAL A 200 21.97 28.38 22.17
C VAL A 200 22.28 28.17 20.70
N GLU A 201 22.57 29.25 19.98
CA GLU A 201 22.95 29.21 18.57
C GLU A 201 24.38 28.71 18.39
N GLY A 202 24.53 27.53 17.77
CA GLY A 202 25.82 26.99 17.36
C GLY A 202 26.20 27.44 15.94
N THR A 203 27.30 28.17 15.79
CA THR A 203 27.87 28.46 14.47
C THR A 203 28.69 27.27 13.97
N LEU A 204 28.18 26.54 12.98
CA LEU A 204 29.01 25.60 12.21
C LEU A 204 30.01 26.39 11.36
N ARG A 205 31.30 26.25 11.69
CA ARG A 205 32.38 26.74 10.82
C ARG A 205 32.60 25.72 9.70
N THR A 206 32.20 26.09 8.50
CA THR A 206 32.48 25.39 7.23
C THR A 206 33.76 25.90 6.60
#